data_AF-A0A1A8DH36-F1
#
_entry.id   AF-A0A1A8DH36-F1
#
_cell.length_a   1.000
_cell.length_b   1.000
_cell.length_c   1.000
_cell.angle_alpha   90.00
_cell.angle_beta   90.00
_cell.angle_gamma   90.00
#
_symmetry.space_group_name_H-M   'P 1'
#
loop_
_entity.id
_entity.type
_entity.pdbx_description
1 polymer ?
#
loop_
_entity_poly.entity_id
_entity_poly.type
_entity_poly.pdbx_seq_one_letter_code
_entity_poly.pdbx_strand_id
1 'polypeptide(L)'
;TALKYSVALCQQKCKRRGTLESNYCSSNFVITGTVITAVMRGGSMYATVSIINVYKEGSLVIQQAGKTMSTKIVILCKKCPFIRRGLNYIFMGQVDEEGRGKIAPHHFVMAFKTKNQKGLSVLKNKQC
;
A
#
# COMPACT_ATOMS: atom_id res chain seq x y z
N THR A 1 4.51 -16.41 7.49
CA THR A 1 3.03 -16.51 7.40
C THR A 1 2.53 -15.65 6.26
N ALA A 2 2.00 -16.25 5.19
CA ALA A 2 1.46 -15.49 4.07
C ALA A 2 0.21 -14.69 4.50
N LEU A 3 0.23 -13.37 4.34
CA LEU A 3 -0.88 -12.49 4.69
C LEU A 3 -2.04 -12.69 3.71
N LYS A 4 -3.12 -13.34 4.16
CA LYS A 4 -4.29 -13.69 3.35
C LYS A 4 -5.57 -13.09 3.94
N TYR A 5 -6.60 -12.98 3.12
CA TYR A 5 -7.92 -12.56 3.59
C TYR A 5 -8.48 -13.59 4.60
N SER A 6 -9.11 -13.09 5.66
CA SER A 6 -9.97 -13.87 6.54
C SER A 6 -11.05 -12.98 7.14
N VAL A 7 -12.17 -13.57 7.54
CA VAL A 7 -13.26 -12.83 8.22
C VAL A 7 -12.75 -12.20 9.52
N ALA A 8 -12.00 -12.96 10.32
CA ALA A 8 -11.41 -12.47 11.57
C ALA A 8 -10.48 -11.27 11.36
N LEU A 9 -9.67 -11.26 10.29
CA LEU A 9 -8.83 -10.12 9.94
C LEU A 9 -9.67 -8.87 9.64
N CYS A 10 -10.78 -9.03 8.91
CA CYS A 10 -11.61 -7.92 8.46
C CYS A 10 -12.66 -7.46 9.47
N GLN A 11 -12.86 -8.19 10.56
CA GLN A 11 -13.63 -7.74 11.73
C GLN A 11 -12.84 -6.77 12.62
N GLN A 12 -11.51 -6.73 12.48
CA GLN A 12 -10.69 -5.77 13.22
C GLN A 12 -11.05 -4.33 12.83
N LYS A 13 -11.09 -3.43 13.83
CA LYS A 13 -11.32 -1.99 13.57
C LYS A 13 -10.26 -1.46 12.61
N CYS A 14 -10.70 -0.71 11.60
CA CYS A 14 -9.85 0.00 10.66
C CYS A 14 -9.10 1.14 11.36
N LYS A 15 -8.05 0.81 12.11
CA LYS A 15 -7.28 1.78 12.89
C LYS A 15 -5.81 1.64 12.54
N ARG A 16 -5.28 2.65 11.87
CA ARG A 16 -3.84 2.86 11.71
C ARG A 16 -3.20 2.90 13.11
N ARG A 17 -2.15 2.11 13.32
CA ARG A 17 -1.35 2.11 14.55
C ARG A 17 0.06 2.62 14.23
N GLY A 18 0.75 3.18 15.23
CA GLY A 18 2.14 3.63 15.08
C GLY A 18 2.34 4.96 14.36
N THR A 19 3.60 5.38 14.31
CA THR A 19 4.07 6.62 13.64
C THR A 19 4.34 6.36 12.16
N LEU A 20 4.59 7.42 11.38
CA LEU A 20 4.98 7.25 9.97
C LEU A 20 6.25 6.40 9.85
N GLU A 21 7.23 6.65 10.72
CA GLU A 21 8.51 5.94 10.77
C GLU A 21 8.34 4.47 11.18
N SER A 22 7.58 4.18 12.23
CA SER A 22 7.41 2.79 12.68
C SER A 22 6.72 1.93 11.61
N ASN A 23 5.77 2.51 10.87
CA ASN A 23 5.13 1.83 9.75
C ASN A 23 6.06 1.68 8.55
N TYR A 24 6.92 2.66 8.29
CA TYR A 24 7.94 2.56 7.25
C TYR A 24 8.90 1.40 7.51
N CYS A 25 9.40 1.29 8.74
CA CYS A 25 10.33 0.22 9.13
C CYS A 25 9.68 -1.17 9.05
N SER A 26 8.44 -1.32 9.52
CA SER A 26 7.75 -2.63 9.53
C SER A 26 7.19 -3.07 8.16
N SER A 27 7.18 -2.18 7.17
CA SER A 27 6.67 -2.49 5.82
C SER A 27 7.77 -3.02 4.92
N ASN A 28 7.45 -3.99 4.06
CA ASN A 28 8.36 -4.42 3.00
C ASN A 28 8.41 -3.42 1.85
N PHE A 29 7.28 -2.80 1.52
CA PHE A 29 7.20 -1.78 0.47
C PHE A 29 6.53 -0.50 0.98
N VAL A 30 6.95 0.63 0.41
CA VAL A 30 6.42 1.98 0.65
C VAL A 30 6.44 2.75 -0.66
N ILE A 31 5.24 3.05 -1.18
CA ILE A 31 5.07 3.83 -2.42
C ILE A 31 4.00 4.90 -2.25
N THR A 32 4.04 5.89 -3.12
CA THR A 32 2.90 6.78 -3.39
C THR A 32 2.40 6.55 -4.80
N GLY A 33 1.08 6.66 -5.00
CA GLY A 33 0.52 6.46 -6.32
C GLY A 33 -0.96 6.76 -6.43
N THR A 34 -1.42 6.87 -7.67
CA THR A 34 -2.82 7.06 -8.04
C THR A 34 -3.49 5.71 -8.26
N VAL A 35 -4.66 5.49 -7.67
CA VAL A 35 -5.42 4.26 -7.88
C VAL A 35 -6.13 4.32 -9.23
N ILE A 36 -5.66 3.53 -10.19
CA ILE A 36 -6.19 3.49 -11.57
C ILE A 36 -7.39 2.56 -11.67
N THR A 37 -7.32 1.41 -11.02
CA THR A 37 -8.42 0.43 -10.94
C THR A 37 -8.65 0.02 -9.50
N ALA A 38 -9.89 -0.32 -9.16
CA ALA A 38 -10.27 -0.88 -7.87
C ALA A 38 -11.42 -1.86 -8.09
N VAL A 39 -11.11 -3.16 -8.10
CA VAL A 39 -12.06 -4.23 -8.40
C VAL A 39 -12.30 -5.06 -7.16
N MET A 40 -13.56 -5.22 -6.77
CA MET A 40 -13.96 -6.00 -5.60
C MET A 40 -14.17 -7.46 -6.02
N ARG A 41 -13.49 -8.40 -5.37
CA ARG A 41 -13.70 -9.84 -5.60
C ARG A 41 -13.71 -10.58 -4.26
N GLY A 42 -14.85 -11.19 -3.94
CA GLY A 42 -15.06 -11.83 -2.64
C GLY A 42 -14.94 -10.83 -1.47
N GLY A 43 -14.00 -11.11 -0.57
CA GLY A 43 -13.70 -10.29 0.61
C GLY A 43 -12.68 -9.17 0.39
N SER A 44 -12.01 -9.14 -0.77
CA SER A 44 -10.85 -8.28 -1.05
C SER A 44 -11.08 -7.30 -2.20
N MET A 45 -10.23 -6.29 -2.27
CA MET A 45 -10.15 -5.33 -3.37
C MET A 45 -8.79 -5.49 -4.08
N TYR A 46 -8.83 -5.58 -5.40
CA TYR A 46 -7.68 -5.66 -6.29
C TYR A 46 -7.50 -4.31 -6.97
N ALA A 47 -6.41 -3.63 -6.67
CA ALA A 47 -6.11 -2.31 -7.16
C ALA A 47 -4.89 -2.33 -8.09
N THR A 48 -4.96 -1.55 -9.17
CA THR A 48 -3.77 -1.18 -9.96
C THR A 48 -3.42 0.24 -9.61
N VAL A 49 -2.18 0.48 -9.21
CA VAL A 49 -1.70 1.78 -8.76
C VAL A 49 -0.65 2.29 -9.73
N SER A 50 -0.86 3.47 -10.31
CA SER A 50 0.18 4.20 -11.04
C SER A 50 1.10 4.85 -10.02
N ILE A 51 2.37 4.50 -10.05
CA ILE A 51 3.35 4.93 -9.07
C ILE A 51 3.77 6.37 -9.34
N ILE A 52 3.70 7.19 -8.31
CA ILE A 52 4.23 8.56 -8.28
C ILE A 52 5.67 8.53 -7.76
N ASN A 53 5.92 7.80 -6.67
CA ASN A 53 7.26 7.66 -6.11
C ASN A 53 7.43 6.35 -5.36
N VAL A 54 8.65 5.82 -5.35
CA VAL A 54 9.05 4.64 -4.60
C VAL A 54 10.02 5.06 -3.49
N TYR A 55 9.66 4.75 -2.26
CA TYR A 55 10.49 5.02 -1.07
C TYR A 55 11.16 3.74 -0.56
N LYS A 56 10.44 2.63 -0.63
CA LYS A 56 10.94 1.29 -0.31
C LYS A 56 10.27 0.31 -1.27
N GLU A 57 11.07 -0.40 -2.07
CA GLU A 57 10.52 -1.33 -3.07
C GLU A 57 10.31 -2.72 -2.48
N GLY A 58 11.30 -3.23 -1.72
CA GLY A 58 11.30 -4.61 -1.26
C GLY A 58 11.34 -5.56 -2.45
N SER A 59 10.44 -6.54 -2.48
CA SER A 59 10.26 -7.48 -3.60
C SER A 59 9.03 -7.15 -4.47
N LEU A 60 8.52 -5.92 -4.39
CA LEU A 60 7.31 -5.51 -5.10
C LEU A 60 7.56 -5.50 -6.61
N VAL A 61 6.73 -6.22 -7.36
CA VAL A 61 6.80 -6.18 -8.83
C VAL A 61 6.22 -4.87 -9.34
N ILE A 62 7.07 -4.09 -10.00
CA ILE A 62 6.71 -2.85 -10.67
C ILE A 62 6.72 -3.10 -12.18
N GLN A 63 5.58 -2.79 -12.81
CA GLN A 63 5.40 -2.86 -14.25
C GLN A 63 5.69 -1.49 -14.85
N GLN A 64 6.58 -1.44 -15.84
CA GLN A 64 6.94 -0.22 -16.53
C GLN A 64 6.44 -0.25 -17.98
N ALA A 65 5.69 0.77 -18.36
CA ALA A 65 5.24 1.01 -19.73
C ALA A 65 5.69 2.42 -20.14
N GLY A 66 6.79 2.52 -20.88
CA GLY A 66 7.44 3.78 -21.19
C GLY A 66 7.90 4.52 -19.91
N LYS A 67 7.38 5.73 -19.70
CA LYS A 67 7.67 6.56 -18.51
C LYS A 67 6.75 6.27 -17.32
N THR A 68 5.72 5.45 -17.50
CA THR A 68 4.73 5.17 -16.45
C THR A 68 5.09 3.87 -15.75
N MET A 69 5.17 3.93 -14.42
CA MET A 69 5.32 2.76 -13.55
C MET A 69 3.99 2.45 -12.86
N SER A 70 3.67 1.17 -12.71
CA SER A 70 2.48 0.74 -11.99
C SER A 70 2.71 -0.56 -11.23
N THR A 71 1.87 -0.86 -10.25
CA THR A 71 1.92 -2.11 -9.50
C THR A 71 0.52 -2.59 -9.11
N LYS A 72 0.41 -3.88 -8.81
CA LYS A 72 -0.83 -4.49 -8.33
C LYS A 72 -0.80 -4.59 -6.81
N ILE A 73 -1.85 -4.10 -6.16
CA ILE A 73 -2.06 -4.18 -4.73
C ILE A 73 -3.35 -4.92 -4.44
N VAL A 74 -3.29 -5.88 -3.53
CA VAL A 74 -4.45 -6.57 -2.97
C VAL A 74 -4.71 -6.04 -1.57
N ILE A 75 -5.81 -5.30 -1.43
CA ILE A 75 -6.34 -4.89 -0.14
C ILE A 75 -7.21 -6.04 0.37
N LEU A 76 -6.76 -6.68 1.43
CA LEU A 76 -7.35 -7.92 1.91
C LEU A 76 -8.80 -7.72 2.35
N CYS A 77 -9.10 -6.59 2.96
CA CYS A 77 -10.43 -6.28 3.47
C CYS A 77 -11.07 -5.18 2.63
N LYS A 78 -12.07 -5.54 1.83
CA LYS A 78 -12.69 -4.63 0.87
C LYS A 78 -13.30 -3.35 1.47
N LYS A 79 -13.63 -3.36 2.77
CA LYS A 79 -14.15 -2.19 3.51
C LYS A 79 -13.06 -1.37 4.23
N CYS A 80 -11.81 -1.83 4.26
CA CYS A 80 -10.73 -1.18 5.01
C CYS A 80 -9.32 -1.56 4.48
N PRO A 81 -8.44 -0.57 4.22
CA PRO A 81 -8.69 0.88 4.26
C PRO A 81 -9.63 1.34 3.14
N PHE A 82 -10.30 2.47 3.35
CA PHE A 82 -11.22 3.03 2.37
C PHE A 82 -10.45 3.74 1.25
N ILE A 83 -10.50 3.16 0.05
CA ILE A 83 -9.73 3.58 -1.12
C ILE A 83 -10.68 3.84 -2.28
N ARG A 84 -10.46 4.94 -3.01
CA ARG A 84 -11.22 5.31 -4.19
C ARG A 84 -10.31 5.43 -5.41
N ARG A 85 -10.84 4.98 -6.55
CA ARG A 85 -10.23 5.20 -7.87
C ARG A 85 -10.05 6.70 -8.13
N GLY A 86 -8.96 7.07 -8.80
CA GLY A 86 -8.64 8.43 -9.19
C GLY A 86 -7.95 9.28 -8.11
N LEU A 87 -7.82 8.76 -6.89
CA LEU A 87 -7.16 9.46 -5.79
C LEU A 87 -5.74 8.95 -5.53
N ASN A 88 -4.92 9.83 -4.96
CA ASN A 88 -3.54 9.55 -4.60
C ASN A 88 -3.44 9.06 -3.16
N TYR A 89 -2.64 8.02 -2.93
CA TYR A 89 -2.42 7.44 -1.61
C TYR A 89 -0.95 7.12 -1.37
N ILE A 90 -0.61 7.08 -0.09
CA ILE A 90 0.59 6.43 0.43
C ILE A 90 0.19 4.99 0.76
N PHE A 91 0.93 4.01 0.25
CA PHE A 91 0.76 2.60 0.57
C PHE A 91 2.00 2.10 1.28
N MET A 92 1.83 1.57 2.49
CA MET A 92 2.86 0.81 3.19
C MET A 92 2.28 -0.57 3.54
N GLY A 93 3.01 -1.63 3.24
CA GLY A 93 2.53 -2.97 3.54
C GLY A 93 3.55 -4.06 3.25
N GLN A 94 3.04 -5.27 3.06
CA GLN A 94 3.85 -6.46 2.80
C GLN A 94 3.79 -6.84 1.33
N VAL A 95 4.77 -7.57 0.84
CA VAL A 95 4.73 -8.14 -0.52
C VAL A 95 4.38 -9.62 -0.41
N ASP A 96 3.51 -10.14 -1.28
CA ASP A 96 3.24 -11.58 -1.34
C ASP A 96 4.25 -12.33 -2.22
N GLU A 97 4.13 -13.65 -2.25
CA GLU A 97 5.01 -14.54 -3.03
C GLU A 97 4.94 -14.29 -4.54
N GLU A 98 3.84 -13.70 -5.03
CA GLU A 98 3.68 -13.30 -6.44
C GLU A 98 4.22 -11.88 -6.72
N GLY A 99 4.85 -11.23 -5.73
CA GLY A 99 5.37 -9.88 -5.87
C GLY A 99 4.29 -8.79 -5.81
N ARG A 100 3.06 -9.10 -5.41
CA ARG A 100 1.97 -8.12 -5.29
C ARG A 100 2.00 -7.46 -3.92
N GLY A 101 1.68 -6.17 -3.87
CA GLY A 101 1.49 -5.48 -2.59
C GLY A 101 0.27 -6.02 -1.84
N LYS A 102 0.38 -6.19 -0.51
CA LYS A 102 -0.69 -6.63 0.39
C LYS A 102 -0.95 -5.60 1.46
N ILE A 103 -2.22 -5.19 1.56
CA ILE A 103 -2.70 -4.25 2.56
C ILE A 103 -3.72 -4.92 3.47
N ALA A 104 -3.41 -4.99 4.77
CA ALA A 104 -4.32 -5.38 5.83
C ALA A 104 -4.87 -4.15 6.56
N PRO A 105 -5.95 -4.29 7.37
CA PRO A 105 -6.57 -3.18 8.09
C PRO A 105 -5.66 -2.34 8.99
N HIS A 106 -4.58 -2.93 9.53
CA HIS A 106 -3.64 -2.26 10.42
C HIS A 106 -2.48 -1.59 9.69
N HIS A 107 -2.29 -1.87 8.39
CA HIS A 107 -1.25 -1.27 7.58
C HIS A 107 -1.52 0.22 7.34
N PHE A 108 -0.45 0.97 7.05
CA PHE A 108 -0.53 2.39 6.80
C PHE A 108 -0.98 2.66 5.36
N VAL A 109 -2.21 3.16 5.23
CA VAL A 109 -2.70 3.78 3.98
C VAL A 109 -3.35 5.10 4.32
N MET A 110 -2.97 6.14 3.58
CA MET A 110 -3.47 7.50 3.78
C MET A 110 -3.51 8.24 2.44
N ALA A 111 -4.46 9.17 2.28
CA ALA A 111 -4.48 10.06 1.13
C ALA A 111 -3.16 10.83 1.04
N PHE A 112 -2.53 10.81 -0.12
CA PHE A 112 -1.28 11.50 -0.37
C PHE A 112 -1.55 12.98 -0.67
N LYS A 113 -0.93 13.86 0.10
CA LYS A 113 -0.86 15.31 -0.16
C LYS A 113 0.61 15.70 -0.29
N THR A 114 0.92 16.76 -1.03
CA THR A 114 2.30 17.25 -1.24
C THR A 114 3.05 17.48 0.07
N LYS A 115 2.38 17.97 1.12
CA LYS A 115 2.97 18.12 2.46
C LYS A 115 3.53 16.82 3.08
N ASN A 116 3.05 15.65 2.65
CA ASN A 116 3.55 14.36 3.11
C ASN A 116 4.89 13.98 2.48
N GLN A 117 5.26 14.58 1.35
CA GLN A 117 6.44 14.21 0.57
C GLN A 117 7.74 14.40 1.37
N LYS A 118 7.90 15.53 2.07
CA LYS A 118 9.12 15.81 2.85
C LYS A 118 9.39 14.74 3.92
N GLY A 119 8.35 14.32 4.65
CA GLY A 119 8.47 13.28 5.68
C GLY A 119 8.85 11.92 5.10
N LEU A 120 8.24 11.53 3.98
CA LEU A 120 8.57 10.26 3.31
C LEU A 120 9.98 10.27 2.71
N SER A 121 10.42 11.39 2.14
CA SER A 121 11.77 11.52 1.58
C SER A 121 12.87 11.38 2.64
N VAL A 122 12.64 11.88 3.86
CA VAL A 122 13.59 11.67 4.98
C VAL A 122 13.69 10.19 5.35
N LEU A 123 12.57 9.48 5.33
CA LEU A 123 12.52 8.05 5.67
C LEU A 123 13.24 7.15 4.65
N LYS A 124 13.39 7.60 3.40
CA LYS A 124 14.10 6.83 2.36
C LYS A 124 15.53 6.44 2.78
N ASN A 125 16.19 7.29 3.56
CA ASN A 125 17.56 7.06 4.02
C ASN A 125 17.63 6.47 5.44
N LYS A 126 16.48 6.22 6.07
CA LYS A 126 16.42 5.67 7.43
C LYS A 126 16.79 4.20 7.40
N GLN A 127 17.73 3.80 8.25
CA GLN A 127 17.99 2.39 8.53
C GLN A 127 16.96 1.85 9.52
N CYS A 128 16.35 0.75 9.09
CA CYS A 128 15.48 -0.17 9.80
C CYS A 128 16.01 -1.57 9.45
#